data_AF-A0A7X6Y4J6-F1
#
_entry.id   AF-A0A7X6Y4J6-F1
#
_cell.length_a   1.000
_cell.length_b   1.000
_cell.length_c   1.000
_cell.angle_alpha   90.00
_cell.angle_beta   90.00
_cell.angle_gamma   90.00
#
_symmetry.space_group_name_H-M   'P 1'
#
loop_
_entity.id
_entity.type
_entity.pdbx_description
1 polymer ?
#
loop_
_entity_poly.entity_id
_entity_poly.type
_entity_poly.pdbx_seq_one_letter_code
_entity_poly.pdbx_strand_id
1 'polypeptide(L)'
;MLREDYERLKKIWDRDPIDGYFLQYNETDPAFARGIIKLRLNNTKVIELSSRNVKMHNGIYIDIFPIDYIDRNNGIALYMRGWIIKKLLTLRAIKSGYDNGRYSVIKKIIKSVVPVRKIKIDQYIEVLSTLSNNKERSYAILWVHNYHWKNQVHELHVFGKGSECTFEGFTFIAPANKELFLTKVFGVDYLKPVQNRKTPHNYIMVDFGDRDICIKY
;
A
#
# COMPACT_ATOMS: atom_id res chain seq x y z
N MET A 1 -8.54 4.34 0.99
CA MET A 1 -9.19 5.57 0.47
C MET A 1 -9.89 5.21 -0.83
N LEU A 2 -11.14 5.64 -1.03
CA LEU A 2 -11.86 5.37 -2.29
C LEU A 2 -11.06 5.92 -3.48
N ARG A 3 -11.14 5.25 -4.64
CA ARG A 3 -10.33 5.62 -5.83
C ARG A 3 -10.48 7.10 -6.19
N GLU A 4 -11.69 7.63 -6.14
CA GLU A 4 -11.99 9.01 -6.48
C GLU A 4 -11.28 9.99 -5.54
N ASP A 5 -11.34 9.73 -4.22
CA ASP A 5 -10.65 10.53 -3.22
C ASP A 5 -9.13 10.38 -3.31
N TYR A 6 -8.65 9.19 -3.64
CA TYR A 6 -7.23 8.90 -3.83
C TYR A 6 -6.63 9.69 -5.01
N GLU A 7 -7.34 9.78 -6.14
CA GLU A 7 -6.92 10.62 -7.27
C GLU A 7 -7.12 12.12 -6.98
N ARG A 8 -8.15 12.48 -6.21
CA ARG A 8 -8.35 13.86 -5.75
C ARG A 8 -7.21 14.33 -4.83
N LEU A 9 -6.72 13.47 -3.94
CA LEU A 9 -5.60 13.76 -3.05
C LEU A 9 -4.36 14.18 -3.84
N LYS A 10 -4.00 13.45 -4.91
CA LYS A 10 -2.86 13.81 -5.76
C LYS A 10 -3.02 15.21 -6.37
N LYS A 11 -4.20 15.50 -6.94
CA LYS A 11 -4.50 16.80 -7.56
C LYS A 11 -4.48 17.97 -6.57
N ILE A 12 -4.93 17.76 -5.33
CA ILE A 12 -4.88 18.77 -4.28
C ILE A 12 -3.42 19.00 -3.89
N TRP A 13 -2.66 17.93 -3.67
CA TRP A 13 -1.25 18.02 -3.29
C TRP A 13 -0.39 18.76 -4.31
N ASP A 14 -0.64 18.56 -5.60
CA ASP A 14 0.08 19.28 -6.67
C ASP A 14 -0.17 20.79 -6.65
N ARG A 15 -1.29 21.24 -6.07
CA ARG A 15 -1.67 22.66 -5.97
C ARG A 15 -1.29 23.28 -4.63
N ASP A 16 -1.41 22.51 -3.55
CA ASP A 16 -1.26 22.97 -2.17
C ASP A 16 -0.53 21.90 -1.34
N PRO A 17 0.79 21.75 -1.53
CA PRO A 17 1.59 20.80 -0.77
C PRO A 17 1.76 21.29 0.68
N ILE A 18 1.82 20.34 1.62
CA ILE A 18 2.03 20.66 3.03
C ILE A 18 3.53 20.64 3.34
N ASP A 19 4.03 21.76 3.87
CA ASP A 19 5.43 21.90 4.29
C ASP A 19 5.84 20.84 5.32
N GLY A 20 7.06 20.34 5.17
CA GLY A 20 7.59 19.28 6.03
C GLY A 20 7.13 17.86 5.65
N TYR A 21 6.29 17.71 4.62
CA TYR A 21 5.84 16.41 4.12
C TYR A 21 6.14 16.22 2.62
N PHE A 22 6.13 14.98 2.17
CA PHE A 22 6.30 14.59 0.76
C PHE A 22 5.31 13.49 0.37
N LEU A 23 4.47 13.74 -0.63
CA LEU A 23 3.54 12.74 -1.17
C LEU A 23 4.25 11.83 -2.17
N GLN A 24 4.70 10.69 -1.69
CA GLN A 24 5.45 9.71 -2.48
C GLN A 24 4.50 8.73 -3.19
N TYR A 25 4.56 8.73 -4.52
CA TYR A 25 3.97 7.70 -5.39
C TYR A 25 4.87 7.51 -6.61
N ASN A 26 4.49 6.62 -7.54
CA ASN A 26 5.35 6.19 -8.65
C ASN A 26 5.74 7.33 -9.63
N GLU A 27 4.98 8.43 -9.68
CA GLU A 27 5.28 9.57 -10.54
C GLU A 27 6.22 10.57 -9.84
N THR A 28 5.99 10.87 -8.56
CA THR A 28 6.86 11.75 -7.76
C THR A 28 8.18 11.09 -7.33
N ASP A 29 8.20 9.77 -7.23
CA ASP A 29 9.38 8.97 -6.91
C ASP A 29 9.38 7.65 -7.72
N PRO A 30 9.95 7.64 -8.94
CA PRO A 30 9.94 6.48 -9.83
C PRO A 30 10.62 5.22 -9.27
N ALA A 31 11.45 5.35 -8.23
CA ALA A 31 12.04 4.21 -7.54
C ALA A 31 11.03 3.53 -6.61
N PHE A 32 10.05 4.25 -6.08
CA PHE A 32 8.98 3.69 -5.25
C PHE A 32 8.06 2.76 -6.05
N ALA A 33 7.94 1.50 -5.62
CA ALA A 33 7.37 0.40 -6.42
C ALA A 33 6.24 -0.36 -5.71
N ARG A 34 5.40 0.34 -4.93
CA ARG A 34 4.35 -0.29 -4.12
C ARG A 34 2.93 -0.15 -4.68
N GLY A 35 2.70 0.75 -5.65
CA GLY A 35 1.36 0.97 -6.23
C GLY A 35 0.37 1.67 -5.28
N ILE A 36 0.89 2.34 -4.25
CA ILE A 36 0.13 3.10 -3.24
C ILE A 36 0.69 4.52 -3.15
N ILE A 37 0.08 5.37 -2.33
CA ILE A 37 0.67 6.62 -1.88
C ILE A 37 1.30 6.40 -0.50
N LYS A 38 2.44 7.04 -0.25
CA LYS A 38 2.99 7.25 1.08
C LYS A 38 3.08 8.74 1.36
N LEU A 39 2.41 9.20 2.41
CA LEU A 39 2.67 10.53 2.95
C LEU A 39 3.90 10.42 3.84
N ARG A 40 5.02 11.00 3.40
CA ARG A 40 6.32 10.93 4.07
C ARG A 40 6.56 12.19 4.89
N LEU A 41 7.12 12.02 6.08
CA LEU A 41 7.62 13.11 6.91
C LEU A 41 9.07 13.43 6.53
N ASN A 42 9.36 14.68 6.19
CA ASN A 42 10.71 15.12 5.83
C ASN A 42 11.62 15.13 7.06
N ASN A 43 12.94 15.04 6.84
CA ASN A 43 13.96 14.99 7.89
C ASN A 43 13.72 13.86 8.91
N THR A 44 13.27 12.71 8.43
CA THR A 44 13.19 11.45 9.19
C THR A 44 13.65 10.32 8.29
N LYS A 45 13.85 9.12 8.85
CA LYS A 45 14.29 7.97 8.06
C LYS A 45 13.75 6.66 8.64
N VAL A 46 13.20 5.82 7.77
CA VAL A 46 12.85 4.42 8.02
C VAL A 46 13.32 3.63 6.81
N ILE A 47 14.29 2.73 7.02
CA ILE A 47 14.77 1.83 5.97
C ILE A 47 14.27 0.41 6.26
N GLU A 48 13.53 -0.15 5.31
CA GLU A 48 13.20 -1.58 5.29
C GLU A 48 14.34 -2.38 4.65
N LEU A 49 14.57 -3.60 5.15
CA LEU A 49 15.52 -4.55 4.57
C LEU A 49 15.29 -4.73 3.05
N SER A 50 14.02 -4.79 2.63
CA SER A 50 13.63 -5.04 1.25
C SER A 50 13.96 -3.90 0.27
N SER A 51 14.17 -2.69 0.77
CA SER A 51 14.41 -1.49 -0.03
C SER A 51 15.71 -0.78 0.33
N ARG A 52 16.60 -1.40 1.12
CA ARG A 52 17.86 -0.80 1.62
C ARG A 52 18.77 -0.21 0.55
N ASN A 53 18.71 -0.75 -0.68
CA ASN A 53 19.52 -0.31 -1.82
C ASN A 53 18.73 0.52 -2.84
N VAL A 54 17.47 0.85 -2.54
CA VAL A 54 16.60 1.62 -3.43
C VAL A 54 16.74 3.10 -3.06
N LYS A 55 17.25 3.90 -4.00
CA LYS A 55 17.33 5.37 -3.85
C LYS A 55 15.94 5.97 -4.06
N MET A 56 15.22 6.20 -2.96
CA MET A 56 13.88 6.78 -2.91
C MET A 56 13.73 7.57 -1.59
N HIS A 57 12.67 8.37 -1.46
CA HIS A 57 12.37 9.04 -0.19
C HIS A 57 12.08 8.00 0.91
N ASN A 58 12.80 8.10 2.03
CA ASN A 58 12.77 7.11 3.11
C ASN A 58 12.25 7.67 4.44
N GLY A 59 11.57 8.82 4.48
CA GLY A 59 10.95 9.35 5.71
C GLY A 59 9.93 8.42 6.36
N ILE A 60 9.65 8.61 7.66
CA ILE A 60 8.51 8.01 8.37
C ILE A 60 7.24 8.30 7.57
N TYR A 61 6.29 7.37 7.55
CA TYR A 61 5.21 7.39 6.59
C TYR A 61 3.85 6.95 7.13
N ILE A 62 2.81 7.44 6.45
CA ILE A 62 1.47 6.87 6.45
C ILE A 62 1.22 6.26 5.07
N ASP A 63 0.86 4.98 5.04
CA ASP A 63 0.48 4.28 3.80
C ASP A 63 -0.99 4.60 3.47
N ILE A 64 -1.25 5.05 2.24
CA ILE A 64 -2.59 5.36 1.73
C ILE A 64 -2.86 4.42 0.55
N PHE A 65 -3.80 3.49 0.74
CA PHE A 65 -4.16 2.51 -0.27
C PHE A 65 -5.38 2.96 -1.09
N PRO A 66 -5.37 2.80 -2.42
CA PRO A 66 -6.59 2.93 -3.21
C PRO A 66 -7.54 1.75 -2.93
N ILE A 67 -8.82 2.06 -2.83
CA ILE A 67 -9.92 1.10 -2.75
C ILE A 67 -10.64 1.18 -4.08
N ASP A 68 -10.61 0.06 -4.81
CA ASP A 68 -11.28 -0.13 -6.09
C ASP A 68 -12.54 -0.99 -5.91
N TYR A 69 -13.32 -1.16 -6.98
CA TYR A 69 -14.60 -1.87 -6.94
C TYR A 69 -14.62 -3.10 -7.85
N ILE A 70 -15.40 -4.11 -7.47
CA ILE A 70 -15.75 -5.27 -8.29
C ILE A 70 -17.23 -5.64 -8.11
N ASP A 71 -17.79 -6.28 -9.13
CA ASP A 71 -19.17 -6.76 -9.21
C ASP A 71 -19.37 -8.13 -8.56
N ARG A 72 -18.32 -8.96 -8.53
CA ARG A 72 -18.33 -10.30 -7.93
C ARG A 72 -17.05 -10.60 -7.17
N ASN A 73 -17.15 -11.43 -6.14
CA ASN A 73 -16.01 -11.82 -5.28
C ASN A 73 -15.38 -13.17 -5.66
N ASN A 74 -15.84 -13.81 -6.75
CA ASN A 74 -15.40 -15.13 -7.19
C ASN A 74 -15.24 -15.21 -8.72
N GLY A 75 -14.78 -16.36 -9.20
CA GLY A 75 -14.65 -16.66 -10.63
C GLY A 75 -13.20 -16.61 -11.14
N ILE A 76 -12.96 -17.38 -12.20
CA ILE A 76 -11.61 -17.60 -12.74
C ILE A 76 -11.00 -16.31 -13.29
N ALA A 77 -11.81 -15.44 -13.92
CA ALA A 77 -11.35 -14.15 -14.43
C ALA A 77 -10.85 -13.22 -13.32
N LEU A 78 -11.54 -13.17 -12.18
CA LEU A 78 -11.12 -12.39 -11.02
C LEU A 78 -9.84 -12.96 -10.40
N TYR A 79 -9.73 -14.29 -10.33
CA TYR A 79 -8.53 -14.96 -9.86
C TYR A 79 -7.31 -14.64 -10.74
N MET A 80 -7.47 -14.77 -12.06
CA MET A 80 -6.42 -14.43 -13.03
C MET A 80 -6.04 -12.96 -12.93
N ARG A 81 -7.00 -12.05 -12.76
CA ARG A 81 -6.75 -10.62 -12.56
C ARG A 81 -5.88 -10.35 -11.33
N GLY A 82 -6.23 -10.89 -10.17
CA GLY A 82 -5.43 -10.77 -8.95
C GLY A 82 -4.04 -11.38 -9.07
N TRP A 83 -3.92 -12.52 -9.76
CA TRP A 83 -2.63 -13.15 -10.05
C TRP A 83 -1.75 -12.28 -10.95
N ILE A 84 -2.30 -11.74 -12.05
CA ILE A 84 -1.58 -10.85 -12.97
C ILE A 84 -1.10 -9.59 -12.23
N ILE A 85 -1.98 -8.93 -11.45
CA ILE A 85 -1.61 -7.75 -10.66
C ILE A 85 -0.45 -8.07 -9.72
N LYS A 86 -0.49 -9.21 -9.01
CA LYS A 86 0.61 -9.61 -8.12
C LYS A 86 1.93 -9.83 -8.86
N LYS A 87 1.89 -10.41 -10.07
CA LYS A 87 3.08 -10.59 -10.92
C LYS A 87 3.62 -9.26 -11.41
N LEU A 88 2.75 -8.33 -11.81
CA LEU A 88 3.15 -6.97 -12.22
C LEU A 88 3.78 -6.20 -11.06
N LEU A 89 3.19 -6.24 -9.85
CA LEU A 89 3.78 -5.64 -8.65
C LEU A 89 5.16 -6.23 -8.33
N THR A 90 5.31 -7.56 -8.47
CA THR A 90 6.60 -8.24 -8.26
C THR A 90 7.63 -7.78 -9.29
N LEU A 91 7.26 -7.72 -10.56
CA LEU A 91 8.13 -7.21 -11.63
C LEU A 91 8.51 -5.75 -11.39
N ARG A 92 7.56 -4.91 -10.97
CA ARG A 92 7.77 -3.49 -10.67
C ARG A 92 8.79 -3.32 -9.54
N ALA A 93 8.70 -4.12 -8.49
CA ALA A 93 9.64 -4.15 -7.37
C ALA A 93 11.04 -4.59 -7.82
N ILE A 94 11.14 -5.66 -8.62
CA ILE A 94 12.41 -6.15 -9.19
C ILE A 94 13.08 -5.07 -10.04
N LYS A 95 12.32 -4.41 -10.93
CA LYS A 95 12.85 -3.34 -11.79
C LYS A 95 13.29 -2.10 -11.00
N SER A 96 12.70 -1.86 -9.84
CA SER A 96 13.15 -0.81 -8.91
C SER A 96 14.32 -1.22 -8.02
N GLY A 97 14.74 -2.48 -8.02
CA GLY A 97 15.87 -2.95 -7.22
C GLY A 97 15.51 -3.32 -5.78
N TYR A 98 14.23 -3.55 -5.48
CA TYR A 98 13.82 -4.14 -4.21
C TYR A 98 14.38 -5.56 -4.10
N ASP A 99 14.98 -5.87 -2.95
CA ASP A 99 15.53 -7.18 -2.68
C ASP A 99 15.36 -7.58 -1.22
N ASN A 100 14.67 -8.69 -1.00
CA ASN A 100 14.48 -9.32 0.31
C ASN A 100 15.46 -10.48 0.55
N GLY A 101 16.52 -10.58 -0.25
CA GLY A 101 17.54 -11.64 -0.15
C GLY A 101 17.17 -12.95 -0.84
N ARG A 102 15.92 -13.13 -1.26
CA ARG A 102 15.47 -14.33 -1.98
C ARG A 102 15.65 -14.17 -3.49
N TYR A 103 16.18 -15.20 -4.16
CA TYR A 103 16.33 -15.27 -5.62
C TYR A 103 17.05 -14.05 -6.24
N SER A 104 18.02 -13.48 -5.53
CA SER A 104 18.68 -12.21 -5.91
C SER A 104 19.32 -12.25 -7.31
N VAL A 105 19.94 -13.38 -7.69
CA VAL A 105 20.52 -13.60 -9.03
C VAL A 105 19.44 -13.56 -10.10
N ILE A 106 18.34 -14.32 -9.93
CA ILE A 106 17.23 -14.35 -10.88
C ILE A 106 16.61 -12.96 -11.04
N LYS A 107 16.43 -12.22 -9.95
CA LYS A 107 15.92 -10.84 -10.00
C LYS A 107 16.84 -9.91 -10.79
N LYS A 108 18.17 -10.04 -10.64
CA LYS A 108 19.14 -9.28 -11.44
C LYS A 108 18.99 -9.59 -12.94
N ILE A 109 18.84 -10.88 -13.29
CA ILE A 109 18.60 -11.30 -14.68
C ILE A 109 17.28 -10.69 -15.21
N ILE A 110 16.17 -10.86 -14.49
CA ILE A 110 14.86 -10.30 -14.88
C ILE A 110 14.94 -8.78 -15.08
N LYS A 111 15.60 -8.07 -14.16
CA LYS A 111 15.77 -6.61 -14.23
C LYS A 111 16.48 -6.19 -15.53
N SER A 112 17.51 -6.93 -15.95
CA SER A 112 18.31 -6.66 -17.15
C SER A 112 17.64 -7.10 -18.45
N VAL A 113 16.98 -8.27 -18.46
CA VAL A 113 16.47 -8.91 -19.70
C VAL A 113 15.07 -8.45 -20.07
N VAL A 114 14.19 -8.16 -19.10
CA VAL A 114 12.79 -7.79 -19.40
C VAL A 114 12.70 -6.32 -19.83
N PRO A 115 12.41 -6.00 -21.12
CA PRO A 115 12.54 -4.64 -21.65
C PRO A 115 11.33 -3.74 -21.35
N VAL A 116 10.48 -4.12 -20.39
CA VAL A 116 9.29 -3.33 -20.03
C VAL A 116 9.70 -2.15 -19.15
N ARG A 117 9.27 -0.92 -19.51
CA ARG A 117 9.49 0.29 -18.70
C ARG A 117 8.64 0.26 -17.44
N LYS A 118 9.16 0.81 -16.32
CA LYS A 118 8.46 0.90 -15.03
C LYS A 118 7.06 1.52 -15.17
N ILE A 119 6.97 2.65 -15.89
CA ILE A 119 5.72 3.36 -16.14
C ILE A 119 4.66 2.51 -16.85
N LYS A 120 5.07 1.63 -17.77
CA LYS A 120 4.14 0.72 -18.46
C LYS A 120 3.57 -0.31 -17.49
N ILE A 121 4.39 -0.83 -16.58
CA ILE A 121 3.93 -1.75 -15.53
C ILE A 121 2.93 -1.05 -14.61
N ASP A 122 3.22 0.18 -14.20
CA ASP A 122 2.32 0.99 -13.36
C ASP A 122 0.97 1.24 -14.08
N GLN A 123 1.00 1.60 -15.36
CA GLN A 123 -0.20 1.75 -16.19
C GLN A 123 -1.03 0.46 -16.28
N TYR A 124 -0.40 -0.70 -16.48
CA TYR A 124 -1.12 -1.97 -16.51
C TYR A 124 -1.74 -2.32 -15.15
N ILE A 125 -1.03 -2.08 -14.04
CA ILE A 125 -1.58 -2.28 -12.70
C ILE A 125 -2.80 -1.39 -12.48
N GLU A 126 -2.71 -0.11 -12.86
CA GLU A 126 -3.81 0.85 -12.71
C GLU A 126 -5.05 0.44 -13.53
N VAL A 127 -4.86 0.11 -14.81
CA VAL A 127 -5.95 -0.37 -15.68
C VAL A 127 -6.60 -1.63 -15.11
N LEU A 128 -5.78 -2.60 -14.69
CA LEU A 128 -6.29 -3.82 -14.09
C LEU A 128 -6.91 -3.57 -12.72
N SER A 129 -6.55 -2.54 -11.98
CA SER A 129 -7.16 -2.27 -10.66
C SER A 129 -8.52 -1.61 -10.82
N THR A 130 -8.65 -0.72 -11.80
CA THR A 130 -9.83 0.14 -12.04
C THR A 130 -10.86 -0.40 -13.03
N LEU A 131 -10.58 -1.52 -13.72
CA LEU A 131 -11.42 -2.11 -14.80
C LEU A 131 -12.91 -2.26 -14.47
N SER A 132 -13.27 -2.38 -13.18
CA SER A 132 -14.65 -2.56 -12.71
C SER A 132 -15.21 -1.35 -11.97
N ASN A 133 -14.48 -0.24 -11.84
CA ASN A 133 -14.89 0.91 -11.03
C ASN A 133 -16.10 1.67 -11.61
N ASN A 134 -16.33 1.54 -12.91
CA ASN A 134 -17.47 2.11 -13.63
C ASN A 134 -18.66 1.13 -13.76
N LYS A 135 -18.57 -0.06 -13.17
CA LYS A 135 -19.64 -1.06 -13.14
C LYS A 135 -20.43 -0.95 -11.83
N GLU A 136 -21.41 -1.83 -11.67
CA GLU A 136 -22.08 -2.04 -10.39
C GLU A 136 -21.05 -2.32 -9.29
N ARG A 137 -21.20 -1.61 -8.17
CA ARG A 137 -20.28 -1.68 -7.03
C ARG A 137 -20.89 -2.59 -5.98
N SER A 138 -20.53 -3.87 -6.00
CA SER A 138 -21.01 -4.84 -5.00
C SER A 138 -19.96 -5.07 -3.90
N TYR A 139 -18.69 -5.01 -4.28
CA TYR A 139 -17.56 -5.20 -3.36
C TYR A 139 -16.49 -4.12 -3.56
N ALA A 140 -15.81 -3.79 -2.48
CA ALA A 140 -14.60 -2.99 -2.46
C ALA A 140 -13.37 -3.92 -2.33
N ILE A 141 -12.26 -3.55 -2.98
CA ILE A 141 -11.03 -4.34 -2.99
C ILE A 141 -9.78 -3.47 -2.90
N LEU A 142 -8.79 -3.92 -2.12
CA LEU A 142 -7.44 -3.35 -2.07
C LEU A 142 -6.45 -4.24 -2.84
N TRP A 143 -6.33 -4.05 -4.14
CA TRP A 143 -5.51 -4.89 -5.03
C TRP A 143 -4.02 -4.91 -4.69
N VAL A 144 -3.49 -3.75 -4.29
CA VAL A 144 -2.06 -3.49 -4.12
C VAL A 144 -1.56 -3.72 -2.69
N HIS A 145 -2.42 -4.27 -1.82
CA HIS A 145 -2.02 -4.62 -0.46
C HIS A 145 -1.03 -5.80 -0.45
N ASN A 146 -0.19 -5.90 0.58
CA ASN A 146 0.80 -6.97 0.68
C ASN A 146 0.18 -8.34 1.02
N TYR A 147 -0.96 -8.36 1.72
CA TYR A 147 -1.75 -9.57 2.00
C TYR A 147 -2.34 -10.18 0.73
N HIS A 148 -2.81 -11.42 0.83
CA HIS A 148 -3.46 -12.10 -0.27
C HIS A 148 -4.73 -11.33 -0.70
N TRP A 149 -4.85 -10.99 -1.99
CA TRP A 149 -5.92 -10.11 -2.49
C TRP A 149 -7.34 -10.60 -2.16
N LYS A 150 -7.55 -11.92 -2.04
CA LYS A 150 -8.85 -12.49 -1.61
C LYS A 150 -9.28 -12.00 -0.23
N ASN A 151 -8.32 -11.80 0.68
CA ASN A 151 -8.59 -11.29 2.03
C ASN A 151 -8.86 -9.79 2.04
N GLN A 152 -8.65 -9.11 0.90
CA GLN A 152 -8.84 -7.68 0.72
C GLN A 152 -10.15 -7.35 -0.02
N VAL A 153 -10.95 -8.35 -0.37
CA VAL A 153 -12.29 -8.15 -0.92
C VAL A 153 -13.27 -7.98 0.23
N HIS A 154 -14.04 -6.90 0.25
CA HIS A 154 -15.04 -6.63 1.29
C HIS A 154 -16.35 -6.20 0.65
N GLU A 155 -17.47 -6.51 1.30
CA GLU A 155 -18.73 -5.87 0.93
C GLU A 155 -18.66 -4.37 1.22
N LEU A 156 -19.35 -3.55 0.41
CA LEU A 156 -19.28 -2.09 0.57
C LEU A 156 -19.69 -1.61 1.97
N HIS A 157 -20.66 -2.28 2.59
CA HIS A 157 -21.16 -1.93 3.92
C HIS A 157 -20.07 -2.00 5.00
N VAL A 158 -19.01 -2.79 4.79
CA VAL A 158 -17.86 -2.88 5.71
C VAL A 158 -17.21 -1.51 5.89
N PHE A 159 -17.09 -0.76 4.80
CA PHE A 159 -16.58 0.61 4.82
C PHE A 159 -17.67 1.60 5.25
N GLY A 160 -18.87 1.49 4.65
CA GLY A 160 -20.03 2.34 4.97
C GLY A 160 -19.70 3.83 4.94
N LYS A 161 -20.30 4.62 5.86
CA LYS A 161 -19.94 6.03 6.09
C LYS A 161 -18.70 6.20 6.98
N GLY A 162 -18.06 5.10 7.36
CA GLY A 162 -17.05 5.06 8.41
C GLY A 162 -17.64 5.16 9.81
N SER A 163 -16.80 4.88 10.81
CA SER A 163 -17.11 5.07 12.23
C SER A 163 -15.88 5.64 12.95
N GLU A 164 -16.10 6.41 14.01
CA GLU A 164 -15.01 7.00 14.79
C GLU A 164 -14.18 5.93 15.49
N CYS A 165 -12.89 6.20 15.68
CA CYS A 165 -11.94 5.37 16.39
C CYS A 165 -10.90 6.27 17.05
N THR A 166 -10.63 6.03 18.34
CA THR A 166 -9.55 6.72 19.06
C THR A 166 -8.27 5.92 18.93
N PHE A 167 -7.18 6.58 18.55
CA PHE A 167 -5.82 6.02 18.53
C PHE A 167 -4.83 7.08 19.02
N GLU A 168 -4.05 6.75 20.04
CA GLU A 168 -3.05 7.66 20.65
C GLU A 168 -3.62 9.03 21.06
N GLY A 169 -4.87 9.06 21.56
CA GLY A 169 -5.56 10.29 21.97
C GLY A 169 -6.18 11.12 20.84
N PHE A 170 -6.04 10.69 19.58
CA PHE A 170 -6.65 11.35 18.42
C PHE A 170 -7.83 10.54 17.89
N THR A 171 -8.83 11.24 17.36
CA THR A 171 -10.02 10.62 16.73
C THR A 171 -9.82 10.53 15.22
N PHE A 172 -10.01 9.34 14.67
CA PHE A 172 -9.95 9.05 13.24
C PHE A 172 -11.23 8.37 12.75
N ILE A 173 -11.47 8.44 11.45
CA ILE A 173 -12.51 7.64 10.79
C ILE A 173 -11.91 6.33 10.30
N ALA A 174 -12.47 5.22 10.75
CA ALA A 174 -12.14 3.88 10.29
C ALA A 174 -13.34 3.25 9.54
N PRO A 175 -13.21 2.05 8.95
CA PRO A 175 -14.35 1.35 8.36
C PRO A 175 -15.54 1.25 9.32
N ALA A 176 -16.76 1.37 8.81
CA ALA A 176 -17.98 1.30 9.62
C ALA A 176 -18.01 0.02 10.47
N ASN A 177 -17.70 -1.13 9.87
CA ASN A 177 -17.54 -2.40 10.56
C ASN A 177 -16.06 -2.79 10.65
N LYS A 178 -15.35 -2.20 11.63
CA LYS A 178 -13.91 -2.41 11.86
C LYS A 178 -13.59 -3.88 12.14
N GLU A 179 -14.40 -4.55 12.95
CA GLU A 179 -14.19 -5.94 13.34
C GLU A 179 -14.24 -6.87 12.13
N LEU A 180 -15.26 -6.75 11.28
CA LEU A 180 -15.38 -7.56 10.07
C LEU A 180 -14.23 -7.29 9.08
N PHE A 181 -13.79 -6.03 8.97
CA PHE A 181 -12.61 -5.69 8.18
C PHE A 181 -11.36 -6.39 8.73
N LEU A 182 -11.06 -6.21 10.02
CA LEU A 182 -9.84 -6.70 10.66
C LEU A 182 -9.80 -8.24 10.70
N THR A 183 -10.90 -8.89 11.08
CA THR A 183 -11.02 -10.36 11.10
C THR A 183 -10.81 -10.96 9.71
N LYS A 184 -11.33 -10.32 8.65
CA LYS A 184 -11.14 -10.82 7.28
C LYS A 184 -9.71 -10.67 6.77
N VAL A 185 -9.06 -9.53 7.08
CA VAL A 185 -7.69 -9.24 6.61
C VAL A 185 -6.65 -10.05 7.39
N PHE A 186 -6.78 -10.07 8.73
CA PHE A 186 -5.75 -10.52 9.66
C PHE A 186 -6.09 -11.86 10.35
N GLY A 187 -7.32 -12.35 10.23
CA GLY A 187 -7.82 -13.54 10.93
C GLY A 187 -8.49 -13.19 12.26
N VAL A 188 -9.18 -14.16 12.87
CA VAL A 188 -9.92 -13.98 14.14
C VAL A 188 -9.04 -13.55 15.30
N ASP A 189 -7.78 -14.01 15.33
CA ASP A 189 -6.82 -13.72 16.41
C ASP A 189 -5.92 -12.52 16.09
N TYR A 190 -6.45 -11.50 15.41
CA TYR A 190 -5.67 -10.31 15.03
C TYR A 190 -5.24 -9.48 16.24
N LEU A 191 -5.98 -9.55 17.36
CA LEU A 191 -5.62 -8.93 18.62
C LEU A 191 -4.72 -9.85 19.45
N LYS A 192 -3.41 -9.78 19.17
CA LYS A 192 -2.42 -10.48 19.99
C LYS A 192 -2.00 -9.63 21.20
N PRO A 193 -1.72 -10.27 22.35
CA PRO A 193 -1.04 -9.62 23.47
C PRO A 193 0.24 -8.92 23.01
N VAL A 194 0.60 -7.77 23.59
CA VAL A 194 1.72 -6.93 23.15
C VAL A 194 3.01 -7.73 22.97
N GLN A 195 3.35 -8.58 23.96
CA GLN A 195 4.52 -9.46 23.94
C GLN A 195 4.57 -10.45 22.76
N ASN A 196 3.43 -10.78 22.17
CA ASN A 196 3.30 -11.72 21.06
C ASN A 196 3.17 -11.03 19.69
N ARG A 197 3.14 -9.69 19.65
CA ARG A 197 3.05 -8.92 18.40
C ARG A 197 4.41 -8.97 17.69
N LYS A 198 4.39 -9.37 16.42
CA LYS A 198 5.56 -9.34 15.53
C LYS A 198 5.34 -8.27 14.47
N THR A 199 6.32 -7.39 14.27
CA THR A 199 6.25 -6.45 13.16
C THR A 199 6.35 -7.22 11.83
N PRO A 200 5.43 -7.00 10.87
CA PRO A 200 5.55 -7.58 9.54
C PRO A 200 6.68 -6.91 8.74
N HIS A 201 7.11 -5.71 9.14
CA HIS A 201 8.20 -4.97 8.51
C HIS A 201 9.52 -5.25 9.21
N ASN A 202 10.53 -5.59 8.42
CA ASN A 202 11.91 -5.72 8.89
C ASN A 202 12.62 -4.37 8.67
N TYR A 203 12.48 -3.47 9.65
CA TYR A 203 13.18 -2.19 9.66
C TYR A 203 14.62 -2.40 10.12
N ILE A 204 15.58 -1.93 9.33
CA ILE A 204 17.01 -1.98 9.66
C ILE A 204 17.53 -0.66 10.23
N MET A 205 16.75 0.42 10.11
CA MET A 205 17.06 1.74 10.65
C MET A 205 15.79 2.57 10.80
N VAL A 206 15.68 3.26 11.93
CA VAL A 206 14.66 4.27 12.22
C VAL A 206 15.36 5.48 12.82
N ASP A 207 15.06 6.65 12.29
CA ASP A 207 15.59 7.95 12.69
C ASP A 207 14.43 8.96 12.67
N PHE A 208 14.20 9.60 13.81
CA PHE A 208 13.10 10.56 14.00
C PHE A 208 13.51 12.00 13.66
N GLY A 209 14.78 12.21 13.27
CA GLY A 209 15.37 13.53 13.06
C GLY A 209 15.48 14.32 14.35
N ASP A 210 15.47 15.64 14.25
CA ASP A 210 15.59 16.58 15.39
C ASP A 210 14.31 16.68 16.24
N ARG A 211 13.44 15.66 16.20
CA ARG A 211 12.17 15.66 16.92
C ARG A 211 12.35 14.95 18.25
N ASP A 212 12.07 15.66 19.34
CA ASP A 212 11.93 15.06 20.66
C ASP A 212 10.69 14.16 20.70
N ILE A 213 10.90 12.85 20.60
CA ILE A 213 9.82 11.89 20.77
C ILE A 213 9.94 11.28 22.16
N CYS A 214 9.06 11.72 23.06
CA CYS A 214 8.74 10.99 24.28
C CYS A 214 8.04 9.69 23.89
N ILE A 215 8.79 8.62 23.63
CA ILE A 215 8.24 7.27 23.54
C ILE A 215 7.95 6.85 24.99
N LYS A 216 6.72 7.04 25.45
CA LYS A 216 6.23 6.38 26.67
C LYS A 216 5.94 4.92 26.30
N TYR A 217 6.73 4.00 26.83
CA TYR A 217 6.46 2.56 26.80
C TYR A 217 5.38 2.17 27.81
#